data_AF-A0A6M2D2A6-F1
#
_entry.id   AF-A0A6M2D2A6-F1
#
_cell.length_a   1.000
_cell.length_b   1.000
_cell.length_c   1.000
_cell.angle_alpha   90.00
_cell.angle_beta   90.00
_cell.angle_gamma   90.00
#
_symmetry.space_group_name_H-M   'P 1'
#
loop_
_entity.id
_entity.type
_entity.pdbx_description
1 polymer ?
#
loop_
_entity_poly.entity_id
_entity_poly.type
_entity_poly.pdbx_seq_one_letter_code
_entity_poly.pdbx_strand_id
1 'polypeptide(L)'
;MLNVLPGITLALVVAFMTGTCQAKLKDGCKFETLRACGEDYFPFGKDTHLATSGEPFVKQCATFKKQLTCSKTFAADCLEGVAKAVATLALETYKESVDEICTTDSKLYEAYHKSISCLNSVGAKLHSCVNNLQGNLQKAVLKAPKKDLIPHLCCSYGGLLDCAEPALTPCDKVGGKEFMTSLLDKVLGEVLTPLCKKYKRGSDFCKALPNLPALGPNDRKVQSFVELIIEAVNKGI
;
A
#
# COMPACT_ATOMS: atom_id res chain seq x y z
N MET A 1 35.59 52.89 4.76
CA MET A 1 34.20 52.37 4.80
C MET A 1 33.92 51.75 3.45
N LEU A 2 33.84 50.41 3.39
CA LEU A 2 33.72 49.67 2.13
C LEU A 2 32.30 49.77 1.57
N ASN A 3 32.19 50.20 0.31
CA ASN A 3 31.01 50.05 -0.53
C ASN A 3 30.89 48.59 -0.99
N VAL A 4 29.77 47.94 -0.68
CA VAL A 4 29.46 46.59 -1.15
C VAL A 4 28.37 46.68 -2.23
N LEU A 5 28.67 46.13 -3.41
CA LEU A 5 27.79 46.10 -4.58
C LEU A 5 26.50 45.29 -4.33
N PRO A 6 25.32 45.75 -4.78
CA PRO A 6 24.08 45.00 -4.75
C PRO A 6 23.93 44.23 -6.07
N GLY A 7 24.53 43.04 -6.18
CA GLY A 7 24.47 42.32 -7.47
C GLY A 7 24.65 40.81 -7.47
N ILE A 8 24.97 40.17 -6.34
CA ILE A 8 25.37 38.75 -6.34
C ILE A 8 24.39 37.84 -5.56
N THR A 9 23.44 38.40 -4.80
CA THR A 9 22.60 37.60 -3.90
C THR A 9 21.34 36.99 -4.50
N LEU A 10 21.03 37.19 -5.79
CA LEU A 10 19.79 36.69 -6.41
C LEU A 10 19.95 35.43 -7.27
N ALA A 11 21.19 35.01 -7.58
CA ALA A 11 21.42 33.88 -8.49
C ALA A 11 21.40 32.49 -7.82
N LEU A 12 21.54 32.41 -6.49
CA LEU A 12 21.64 31.12 -5.78
C LEU A 12 20.32 30.58 -5.20
N VAL A 13 19.23 31.36 -5.25
CA VAL A 13 17.92 30.93 -4.70
C VAL A 13 16.99 30.36 -5.78
N VAL A 14 17.28 30.56 -7.06
CA VAL A 14 16.43 30.07 -8.17
C VAL A 14 16.68 28.59 -8.52
N ALA A 15 17.80 28.01 -8.08
CA ALA A 15 18.10 26.59 -8.33
C ALA A 15 17.24 25.60 -7.51
N PHE A 16 16.45 26.06 -6.53
CA PHE A 16 15.61 25.19 -5.70
C PHE A 16 14.17 24.99 -6.21
N MET A 17 13.74 25.70 -7.25
CA MET A 17 12.31 25.73 -7.64
C MET A 17 11.99 25.04 -8.98
N THR A 18 12.99 24.57 -9.73
CA THR A 18 12.78 23.89 -11.04
C THR A 18 13.21 22.43 -11.05
N GLY A 19 13.74 21.91 -9.94
CA GLY A 19 13.95 20.48 -9.77
C GLY A 19 12.62 19.80 -9.46
N THR A 20 11.93 19.29 -10.47
CA THR A 20 10.99 18.19 -10.23
C THR A 20 11.80 17.05 -9.64
N CYS A 21 11.83 16.93 -8.31
CA CYS A 21 12.31 15.76 -7.58
C CYS A 21 11.33 14.60 -7.86
N GLN A 22 11.22 14.18 -9.11
CA GLN A 22 10.75 12.85 -9.41
C GLN A 22 11.90 11.94 -8.97
N ALA A 23 11.78 11.37 -7.77
CA ALA A 23 12.67 10.29 -7.36
C ALA A 23 12.41 9.12 -8.32
N LYS A 24 13.13 9.12 -9.44
CA LYS A 24 13.27 7.95 -10.30
C LYS A 24 14.03 6.90 -9.50
N LEU A 25 13.80 5.62 -9.83
CA LEU A 25 14.64 4.56 -9.28
C LEU A 25 16.12 4.91 -9.51
N LYS A 26 16.99 4.55 -8.58
CA LYS A 26 18.44 4.71 -8.77
C LYS A 26 18.89 4.00 -10.05
N ASP A 27 19.99 4.46 -10.63
CA ASP A 27 20.54 3.88 -11.85
C ASP A 27 20.76 2.37 -11.71
N GLY A 28 20.34 1.62 -12.73
CA GLY A 28 20.40 0.15 -12.75
C GLY A 28 19.20 -0.55 -12.09
N CYS A 29 18.37 0.16 -11.32
CA CYS A 29 17.16 -0.42 -10.73
C CYS A 29 15.98 -0.45 -11.69
N LYS A 30 15.17 -1.50 -11.55
CA LYS A 30 14.01 -1.79 -12.42
C LYS A 30 12.84 -2.31 -11.58
N PHE A 31 11.62 -1.87 -11.89
CA PHE A 31 10.43 -2.36 -11.18
C PHE A 31 10.21 -3.86 -11.38
N GLU A 32 10.75 -4.45 -12.45
CA GLU A 32 10.75 -5.90 -12.66
C GLU A 32 11.42 -6.66 -11.49
N THR A 33 12.47 -6.08 -10.88
CA THR A 33 13.12 -6.65 -9.69
C THR A 33 12.17 -6.67 -8.49
N LEU A 34 11.43 -5.58 -8.26
CA LEU A 34 10.41 -5.52 -7.21
C LEU A 34 9.28 -6.53 -7.48
N ARG A 35 8.79 -6.61 -8.71
CA ARG A 35 7.73 -7.56 -9.09
C ARG A 35 8.18 -9.01 -8.92
N ALA A 36 9.44 -9.31 -9.19
CA ALA A 36 10.02 -10.64 -8.98
C ALA A 36 10.09 -11.04 -7.50
N CYS A 37 10.04 -10.09 -6.56
CA CYS A 37 9.89 -10.40 -5.14
C CYS A 37 8.56 -11.08 -4.83
N GLY A 38 7.50 -10.84 -5.62
CA GLY A 38 6.15 -11.30 -5.34
C GLY A 38 5.43 -10.46 -4.28
N GLU A 39 4.14 -10.76 -4.10
CA GLU A 39 3.23 -9.99 -3.23
C GLU A 39 2.16 -10.88 -2.59
N ASP A 40 2.45 -12.18 -2.45
CA ASP A 40 1.53 -13.16 -1.86
C ASP A 40 1.24 -12.81 -0.39
N TYR A 41 2.12 -12.02 0.25
CA TYR A 41 1.93 -11.48 1.59
C TYR A 41 0.75 -10.53 1.74
N PHE A 42 0.09 -10.07 0.67
CA PHE A 42 -1.20 -9.38 0.72
C PHE A 42 -2.35 -10.40 0.79
N PRO A 43 -3.01 -10.60 1.96
CA PRO A 43 -4.15 -11.50 2.14
C PRO A 43 -5.20 -11.30 1.07
N PHE A 44 -5.60 -12.41 0.46
CA PHE A 44 -6.63 -12.43 -0.58
C PHE A 44 -6.28 -11.57 -1.82
N GLY A 45 -5.03 -11.16 -2.02
CA GLY A 45 -4.64 -10.36 -3.18
C GLY A 45 -4.59 -11.19 -4.46
N LYS A 46 -3.95 -12.36 -4.43
CA LYS A 46 -3.84 -13.26 -5.59
C LYS A 46 -4.73 -14.49 -5.54
N ASP A 47 -5.15 -14.87 -4.33
CA ASP A 47 -5.93 -16.08 -4.09
C ASP A 47 -7.18 -15.73 -3.27
N THR A 48 -8.11 -16.65 -3.21
CA THR A 48 -9.31 -16.59 -2.39
C THR A 48 -9.13 -17.33 -1.07
N HIS A 49 -7.98 -17.96 -0.84
CA HIS A 49 -7.71 -18.76 0.36
C HIS A 49 -6.31 -18.47 0.93
N LEU A 50 -6.19 -18.63 2.24
CA LEU A 50 -4.95 -18.65 2.98
C LEU A 50 -4.79 -19.97 3.75
N ALA A 51 -3.56 -20.36 4.04
CA ALA A 51 -3.26 -21.61 4.70
C ALA A 51 -3.78 -21.63 6.15
N THR A 52 -4.50 -22.68 6.53
CA THR A 52 -5.15 -22.75 7.85
C THR A 52 -4.20 -23.16 8.98
N SER A 53 -3.33 -24.15 8.76
CA SER A 53 -2.41 -24.70 9.76
C SER A 53 -1.38 -25.64 9.11
N GLY A 54 -0.49 -26.22 9.92
CA GLY A 54 0.45 -27.26 9.51
C GLY A 54 1.50 -26.80 8.49
N GLU A 55 1.99 -27.74 7.69
CA GLU A 55 3.00 -27.47 6.66
C GLU A 55 2.60 -26.36 5.67
N PRO A 56 1.35 -26.31 5.16
CA PRO A 56 0.92 -25.20 4.28
C PRO A 56 1.09 -23.83 4.94
N PHE A 57 0.77 -23.70 6.23
CA PHE A 57 0.92 -22.46 6.96
C PHE A 57 2.40 -22.07 7.14
N VAL A 58 3.25 -23.03 7.51
CA VAL A 58 4.70 -22.81 7.62
C VAL A 58 5.28 -22.33 6.28
N LYS A 59 4.87 -22.95 5.17
CA LYS A 59 5.30 -22.55 3.81
C LYS A 59 4.79 -21.16 3.43
N GLN A 60 3.55 -20.83 3.76
CA GLN A 60 2.99 -19.49 3.55
C GLN A 60 3.82 -18.44 4.31
N CYS A 61 4.10 -18.68 5.59
CA CYS A 61 4.94 -17.81 6.41
C CYS A 61 6.33 -17.62 5.84
N ALA A 62 7.01 -18.70 5.44
CA ALA A 62 8.32 -18.62 4.79
C ALA A 62 8.28 -17.80 3.49
N THR A 63 7.23 -17.99 2.69
CA THR A 63 7.00 -17.23 1.45
C THR A 63 6.83 -15.75 1.78
N PHE A 64 5.89 -15.38 2.64
CA PHE A 64 5.60 -13.98 2.97
C PHE A 64 6.85 -13.25 3.49
N LYS A 65 7.59 -13.87 4.42
CA LYS A 65 8.84 -13.30 4.97
C LYS A 65 9.91 -13.10 3.89
N LYS A 66 10.05 -14.05 2.96
CA LYS A 66 11.00 -13.94 1.83
C LYS A 66 10.63 -12.77 0.92
N GLN A 67 9.36 -12.64 0.55
CA GLN A 67 8.90 -11.61 -0.38
C GLN A 67 8.97 -10.20 0.23
N LEU A 68 8.61 -10.06 1.51
CA LEU A 68 8.74 -8.81 2.25
C LEU A 68 10.20 -8.39 2.41
N THR A 69 11.08 -9.32 2.78
CA THR A 69 12.53 -9.06 2.84
C THR A 69 13.07 -8.60 1.48
N CYS A 70 12.72 -9.30 0.39
CA CYS A 70 13.13 -8.91 -0.96
C CYS A 70 12.64 -7.50 -1.33
N SER A 71 11.36 -7.20 -1.07
CA SER A 71 10.77 -5.89 -1.37
C SER A 71 11.42 -4.77 -0.54
N LYS A 72 11.76 -5.06 0.73
CA LYS A 72 12.46 -4.13 1.62
C LYS A 72 13.88 -3.84 1.14
N THR A 73 14.62 -4.87 0.72
CA THR A 73 15.94 -4.71 0.10
C THR A 73 15.85 -3.85 -1.15
N PHE A 74 14.88 -4.12 -2.04
CA PHE A 74 14.63 -3.26 -3.19
C PHE A 74 14.37 -1.81 -2.79
N ALA A 75 13.49 -1.56 -1.81
CA ALA A 75 13.21 -0.20 -1.34
C ALA A 75 14.46 0.49 -0.78
N ALA A 76 15.29 -0.23 -0.03
CA ALA A 76 16.52 0.30 0.56
C ALA A 76 17.57 0.67 -0.51
N ASP A 77 17.72 -0.20 -1.51
CA ASP A 77 18.79 -0.10 -2.51
C ASP A 77 18.39 0.80 -3.67
N CYS A 78 17.13 0.77 -4.10
CA CYS A 78 16.68 1.38 -5.36
C CYS A 78 15.87 2.67 -5.21
N LEU A 79 15.41 3.02 -4.02
CA LEU A 79 14.64 4.24 -3.78
C LEU A 79 15.47 5.29 -3.04
N GLU A 80 15.02 6.54 -3.13
CA GLU A 80 15.58 7.69 -2.43
C GLU A 80 14.49 8.58 -1.86
N GLY A 81 14.90 9.50 -0.97
CA GLY A 81 14.02 10.51 -0.38
C GLY A 81 12.77 9.94 0.29
N VAL A 82 11.63 10.59 0.06
CA VAL A 82 10.37 10.25 0.71
C VAL A 82 9.82 8.90 0.24
N ALA A 83 10.04 8.52 -1.02
CA ALA A 83 9.61 7.22 -1.54
C ALA A 83 10.30 6.06 -0.80
N LYS A 84 11.60 6.18 -0.54
CA LYS A 84 12.33 5.20 0.29
C LYS A 84 11.76 5.13 1.70
N ALA A 85 11.54 6.28 2.35
CA ALA A 85 11.05 6.33 3.72
C ALA A 85 9.66 5.69 3.85
N VAL A 86 8.71 6.06 2.98
CA VAL A 86 7.34 5.53 3.00
C VAL A 86 7.32 4.04 2.66
N ALA A 87 8.01 3.60 1.61
CA ALA A 87 8.04 2.19 1.22
C ALA A 87 8.69 1.32 2.30
N THR A 88 9.79 1.79 2.91
CA THR A 88 10.49 1.05 3.98
C THR A 88 9.59 0.93 5.21
N LEU A 89 8.92 2.01 5.62
CA LEU A 89 7.99 1.98 6.74
C LEU A 89 6.86 0.99 6.48
N ALA A 90 6.18 1.11 5.33
CA ALA A 90 5.06 0.23 4.98
C ALA A 90 5.46 -1.25 4.98
N LEU A 91 6.62 -1.57 4.40
CA LEU A 91 7.13 -2.94 4.32
C LEU A 91 7.56 -3.48 5.69
N GLU A 92 8.10 -2.64 6.56
CA GLU A 92 8.49 -3.05 7.91
C GLU A 92 7.28 -3.33 8.80
N THR A 93 6.30 -2.41 8.84
CA THR A 93 5.05 -2.62 9.57
C THR A 93 4.33 -3.90 9.11
N TYR A 94 4.35 -4.18 7.80
CA TYR A 94 3.81 -5.42 7.26
C TYR A 94 4.61 -6.63 7.74
N LYS A 95 5.94 -6.56 7.64
CA LYS A 95 6.84 -7.64 8.08
C LYS A 95 6.66 -7.97 9.55
N GLU A 96 6.55 -6.98 10.42
CA GLU A 96 6.26 -7.18 11.84
C GLU A 96 4.94 -7.91 12.06
N SER A 97 3.89 -7.51 11.34
CA SER A 97 2.58 -8.17 11.41
C SER A 97 2.64 -9.63 10.94
N VAL A 98 3.38 -9.91 9.86
CA VAL A 98 3.62 -11.28 9.38
C VAL A 98 4.48 -12.07 10.37
N ASP A 99 5.50 -11.47 10.95
CA ASP A 99 6.36 -12.13 11.93
C ASP A 99 5.56 -12.52 13.18
N GLU A 100 4.68 -11.66 13.67
CA GLU A 100 3.75 -11.98 14.75
C GLU A 100 2.78 -13.10 14.36
N ILE A 101 2.07 -12.99 13.21
CA ILE A 101 1.16 -14.05 12.73
C ILE A 101 1.88 -15.39 12.63
N CYS A 102 3.14 -15.41 12.23
CA CYS A 102 3.92 -16.62 12.00
C CYS A 102 4.72 -17.12 13.21
N THR A 103 4.55 -16.48 14.37
CA THR A 103 5.21 -16.90 15.62
C THR A 103 4.16 -17.49 16.55
N THR A 104 4.32 -18.77 16.90
CA THR A 104 3.43 -19.46 17.85
C THR A 104 3.27 -18.66 19.15
N ASP A 105 2.08 -18.74 19.74
CA ASP A 105 1.71 -18.09 21.00
C ASP A 105 1.65 -16.55 20.96
N SER A 106 1.85 -15.92 19.80
CA SER A 106 1.59 -14.49 19.65
C SER A 106 0.09 -14.20 19.59
N LYS A 107 -0.32 -12.98 19.97
CA LYS A 107 -1.72 -12.56 19.88
C LYS A 107 -2.26 -12.62 18.44
N LEU A 108 -1.44 -12.27 17.45
CA LEU A 108 -1.85 -12.32 16.05
C LEU A 108 -1.87 -13.73 15.47
N TYR A 109 -1.01 -14.64 15.97
CA TYR A 109 -1.07 -16.07 15.63
C TYR A 109 -2.40 -16.68 16.06
N GLU A 110 -2.79 -16.48 17.32
CA GLU A 110 -4.06 -16.99 17.85
C GLU A 110 -5.26 -16.38 17.13
N ALA A 111 -5.26 -15.06 16.90
CA ALA A 111 -6.32 -14.37 16.19
C ALA A 111 -6.44 -14.85 14.73
N TYR A 112 -5.31 -15.09 14.04
CA TYR A 112 -5.28 -15.66 12.71
C TYR A 112 -5.90 -17.07 12.70
N HIS A 113 -5.41 -17.99 13.53
CA HIS A 113 -5.87 -19.39 13.52
C HIS A 113 -7.33 -19.54 13.94
N LYS A 114 -7.81 -18.69 14.87
CA LYS A 114 -9.23 -18.63 15.23
C LYS A 114 -10.12 -18.17 14.07
N SER A 115 -9.61 -17.30 13.21
CA SER A 115 -10.39 -16.61 12.19
C SER A 115 -10.31 -17.26 10.80
N ILE A 116 -9.19 -17.89 10.47
CA ILE A 116 -8.80 -18.18 9.09
C ILE A 116 -9.78 -19.09 8.33
N SER A 117 -10.37 -20.07 9.02
CA SER A 117 -11.39 -20.94 8.41
C SER A 117 -12.60 -20.14 7.94
N CYS A 118 -13.08 -19.20 8.75
CA CYS A 118 -14.18 -18.33 8.34
C CYS A 118 -13.75 -17.34 7.25
N LEU A 119 -12.57 -16.74 7.37
CA LEU A 119 -12.07 -15.80 6.36
C LEU A 119 -11.96 -16.45 4.97
N ASN A 120 -11.49 -17.70 4.91
CA ASN A 120 -11.48 -18.48 3.68
C ASN A 120 -12.90 -18.72 3.12
N SER A 121 -13.90 -18.95 3.98
CA SER A 121 -15.30 -19.13 3.52
C SER A 121 -15.88 -17.88 2.83
N VAL A 122 -15.35 -16.70 3.12
CA VAL A 122 -15.72 -15.43 2.47
C VAL A 122 -14.63 -14.90 1.53
N GLY A 123 -13.59 -15.70 1.27
CA GLY A 123 -12.36 -15.24 0.66
C GLY A 123 -12.51 -14.75 -0.79
N ALA A 124 -13.50 -15.26 -1.55
CA ALA A 124 -13.83 -14.72 -2.86
C ALA A 124 -14.32 -13.25 -2.82
N LYS A 125 -15.10 -12.90 -1.78
CA LYS A 125 -15.55 -11.51 -1.58
C LYS A 125 -14.39 -10.63 -1.17
N LEU A 126 -13.54 -11.09 -0.26
CA LEU A 126 -12.34 -10.37 0.16
C LEU A 126 -11.38 -10.13 -1.02
N HIS A 127 -11.16 -11.15 -1.84
CA HIS A 127 -10.35 -11.05 -3.05
C HIS A 127 -10.90 -10.02 -4.03
N SER A 128 -12.23 -10.00 -4.25
CA SER A 128 -12.85 -8.96 -5.06
C SER A 128 -12.63 -7.56 -4.48
N CYS A 129 -12.68 -7.39 -3.16
CA CYS A 129 -12.44 -6.10 -2.52
C CYS A 129 -10.98 -5.62 -2.71
N VAL A 130 -10.01 -6.52 -2.55
CA VAL A 130 -8.58 -6.21 -2.75
C VAL A 130 -8.29 -5.87 -4.22
N ASN A 131 -8.84 -6.63 -5.17
CA ASN A 131 -8.70 -6.33 -6.60
C ASN A 131 -9.33 -4.99 -6.99
N ASN A 132 -10.49 -4.66 -6.41
CA ASN A 132 -11.13 -3.36 -6.61
C ASN A 132 -10.24 -2.22 -6.09
N LEU A 133 -9.63 -2.40 -4.92
CA LEU A 133 -8.65 -1.44 -4.39
C LEU A 133 -7.48 -1.28 -5.37
N GLN A 134 -6.82 -2.38 -5.76
CA GLN A 134 -5.68 -2.36 -6.66
C GLN A 134 -6.00 -1.63 -7.97
N GLY A 135 -7.13 -1.95 -8.60
CA GLY A 135 -7.58 -1.30 -9.83
C GLY A 135 -7.86 0.19 -9.65
N ASN A 136 -8.42 0.59 -8.51
CA ASN A 136 -8.69 2.01 -8.22
C ASN A 136 -7.41 2.79 -7.91
N LEU A 137 -6.46 2.20 -7.17
CA LEU A 137 -5.14 2.78 -6.94
C LEU A 137 -4.37 2.95 -8.27
N GLN A 138 -4.42 1.94 -9.14
CA GLN A 138 -3.81 2.02 -10.47
C GLN A 138 -4.43 3.15 -11.31
N LYS A 139 -5.77 3.27 -11.33
CA LYS A 139 -6.45 4.40 -11.98
C LYS A 139 -5.99 5.74 -11.39
N ALA A 140 -5.90 5.85 -10.07
CA ALA A 140 -5.46 7.07 -9.40
C ALA A 140 -4.04 7.47 -9.85
N VAL A 141 -3.10 6.54 -9.78
CA VAL A 141 -1.70 6.79 -10.15
C VAL A 141 -1.57 7.14 -11.63
N LEU A 142 -2.30 6.49 -12.53
CA LEU A 142 -2.15 6.71 -13.97
C LEU A 142 -2.98 7.88 -14.52
N LYS A 143 -4.18 8.13 -13.96
CA LYS A 143 -5.17 9.05 -14.57
C LYS A 143 -5.49 10.29 -13.73
N ALA A 144 -5.32 10.24 -12.41
CA ALA A 144 -5.66 11.40 -11.59
C ALA A 144 -4.72 12.59 -11.86
N PRO A 145 -5.22 13.83 -11.91
CA PRO A 145 -4.37 15.00 -11.77
C PRO A 145 -3.57 14.94 -10.45
N LYS A 146 -2.34 15.49 -10.42
CA LYS A 146 -1.50 15.47 -9.20
C LYS A 146 -2.24 15.96 -7.95
N LYS A 147 -3.01 17.05 -8.07
CA LYS A 147 -3.82 17.63 -6.99
C LYS A 147 -4.91 16.70 -6.44
N ASP A 148 -5.40 15.76 -7.25
CA ASP A 148 -6.50 14.86 -6.91
C ASP A 148 -6.00 13.45 -6.58
N LEU A 149 -4.69 13.18 -6.69
CA LEU A 149 -4.11 11.86 -6.43
C LEU A 149 -4.37 11.39 -5.00
N ILE A 150 -3.97 12.17 -3.99
CA ILE A 150 -4.16 11.81 -2.58
C ILE A 150 -5.64 11.62 -2.24
N PRO A 151 -6.56 12.54 -2.62
CA PRO A 151 -8.01 12.29 -2.58
C PRO A 151 -8.42 10.91 -3.09
N HIS A 152 -8.00 10.53 -4.30
CA HIS A 152 -8.36 9.26 -4.90
C HIS A 152 -7.79 8.06 -4.16
N LEU A 153 -6.54 8.11 -3.71
CA LEU A 153 -5.92 7.03 -2.94
C LEU A 153 -6.67 6.82 -1.62
N CYS A 154 -6.94 7.90 -0.90
CA CYS A 154 -7.64 7.85 0.39
C CYS A 154 -9.09 7.37 0.27
N CYS A 155 -9.84 7.87 -0.71
CA CYS A 155 -11.21 7.40 -0.95
C CYS A 155 -11.23 5.94 -1.44
N SER A 156 -10.22 5.50 -2.19
CA SER A 156 -10.09 4.08 -2.59
C SER A 156 -9.85 3.17 -1.39
N TYR A 157 -9.02 3.60 -0.42
CA TYR A 157 -8.86 2.88 0.85
C TYR A 157 -10.17 2.81 1.65
N GLY A 158 -10.91 3.92 1.73
CA GLY A 158 -12.26 3.91 2.31
C GLY A 158 -13.19 2.90 1.62
N GLY A 159 -13.13 2.83 0.29
CA GLY A 159 -13.88 1.86 -0.52
C GLY A 159 -13.49 0.41 -0.27
N LEU A 160 -12.21 0.12 0.03
CA LEU A 160 -11.78 -1.21 0.47
C LEU A 160 -12.52 -1.59 1.76
N LEU A 161 -12.55 -0.68 2.75
CA LEU A 161 -13.20 -0.93 4.04
C LEU A 161 -14.72 -1.10 3.87
N ASP A 162 -15.36 -0.28 3.04
CA ASP A 162 -16.78 -0.40 2.69
C ASP A 162 -17.12 -1.73 2.01
N CYS A 163 -16.19 -2.28 1.22
CA CYS A 163 -16.36 -3.58 0.59
C CYS A 163 -16.11 -4.74 1.56
N ALA A 164 -15.04 -4.66 2.36
CA ALA A 164 -14.58 -5.75 3.20
C ALA A 164 -15.46 -5.95 4.45
N GLU A 165 -15.93 -4.89 5.10
CA GLU A 165 -16.68 -5.01 6.34
C GLU A 165 -17.98 -5.83 6.23
N PRO A 166 -18.85 -5.61 5.22
CA PRO A 166 -20.03 -6.46 5.03
C PRO A 166 -19.66 -7.89 4.63
N ALA A 167 -18.55 -8.07 3.90
CA ALA A 167 -18.05 -9.40 3.53
C ALA A 167 -17.59 -10.20 4.76
N LEU A 168 -17.09 -9.50 5.79
CA LEU A 168 -16.59 -10.09 7.03
C LEU A 168 -17.68 -10.34 8.10
N THR A 169 -18.88 -9.78 7.97
CA THR A 169 -19.98 -9.96 8.93
C THR A 169 -20.25 -11.42 9.34
N PRO A 170 -20.20 -12.42 8.43
CA PRO A 170 -20.35 -13.82 8.83
C PRO A 170 -19.28 -14.32 9.82
N CYS A 171 -18.12 -13.65 9.88
CA CYS A 171 -16.97 -14.01 10.71
C CYS A 171 -16.88 -13.24 12.03
N ASP A 172 -17.83 -12.36 12.35
CA ASP A 172 -17.81 -11.55 13.57
C ASP A 172 -17.74 -12.42 14.83
N LYS A 173 -18.52 -13.50 14.87
CA LYS A 173 -18.61 -14.38 16.05
C LYS A 173 -17.29 -15.07 16.42
N VAL A 174 -16.40 -15.26 15.45
CA VAL A 174 -15.07 -15.87 15.68
C VAL A 174 -13.97 -14.83 15.78
N GLY A 175 -14.29 -13.54 15.70
CA GLY A 175 -13.32 -12.44 15.71
C GLY A 175 -12.67 -12.16 14.36
N GLY A 176 -13.12 -12.79 13.27
CA GLY A 176 -12.48 -12.65 11.96
C GLY A 176 -12.59 -11.25 11.37
N LYS A 177 -13.71 -10.56 11.60
CA LYS A 177 -13.85 -9.15 11.21
C LYS A 177 -12.85 -8.26 11.94
N GLU A 178 -12.82 -8.35 13.26
CA GLU A 178 -11.91 -7.57 14.10
C GLU A 178 -10.44 -7.83 13.73
N PHE A 179 -10.07 -9.08 13.53
CA PHE A 179 -8.73 -9.47 13.08
C PHE A 179 -8.37 -8.80 11.75
N MET A 180 -9.23 -8.94 10.73
CA MET A 180 -8.95 -8.36 9.41
C MET A 180 -8.96 -6.84 9.40
N THR A 181 -9.90 -6.19 10.09
CA THR A 181 -9.95 -4.72 10.15
C THR A 181 -8.75 -4.17 10.92
N SER A 182 -8.34 -4.81 12.01
CA SER A 182 -7.16 -4.39 12.78
C SER A 182 -5.87 -4.61 12.01
N LEU A 183 -5.77 -5.72 11.26
CA LEU A 183 -4.61 -5.97 10.38
C LEU A 183 -4.52 -4.92 9.27
N LEU A 184 -5.64 -4.59 8.63
CA LEU A 184 -5.68 -3.53 7.61
C LEU A 184 -5.32 -2.16 8.21
N ASP A 185 -5.84 -1.82 9.40
CA ASP A 185 -5.53 -0.56 10.06
C ASP A 185 -4.06 -0.48 10.51
N LYS A 186 -3.49 -1.56 11.05
CA LYS A 186 -2.06 -1.62 11.40
C LYS A 186 -1.19 -1.42 10.17
N VAL A 187 -1.44 -2.19 9.11
CA VAL A 187 -0.60 -2.20 7.91
C VAL A 187 -0.76 -0.94 7.06
N LEU A 188 -1.99 -0.51 6.81
CA LEU A 188 -2.29 0.58 5.90
C LEU A 188 -2.54 1.89 6.63
N GLY A 189 -3.08 1.85 7.84
CA GLY A 189 -3.43 3.03 8.63
C GLY A 189 -2.22 3.83 9.10
N GLU A 190 -1.09 3.20 9.45
CA GLU A 190 0.12 3.94 9.83
C GLU A 190 0.61 4.89 8.71
N VAL A 191 0.50 4.43 7.46
CA VAL A 191 0.89 5.21 6.28
C VAL A 191 -0.22 6.17 5.85
N LEU A 192 -1.47 5.69 5.80
CA LEU A 192 -2.59 6.41 5.20
C LEU A 192 -3.27 7.36 6.16
N THR A 193 -3.41 7.04 7.45
CA THR A 193 -4.14 7.88 8.42
C THR A 193 -3.61 9.31 8.48
N PRO A 194 -2.28 9.56 8.53
CA PRO A 194 -1.74 10.92 8.48
C PRO A 194 -2.10 11.68 7.19
N LEU A 195 -2.11 10.99 6.05
CA LEU A 195 -2.37 11.55 4.71
C LEU A 195 -3.86 11.76 4.45
N CYS A 196 -4.71 10.88 4.98
CA CYS A 196 -6.12 10.77 4.66
C CYS A 196 -7.04 11.45 5.69
N LYS A 197 -6.50 12.21 6.65
CA LYS A 197 -7.30 12.89 7.71
C LYS A 197 -8.52 13.65 7.18
N LYS A 198 -8.38 14.31 6.02
CA LYS A 198 -9.44 15.09 5.36
C LYS A 198 -10.35 14.27 4.45
N TYR A 199 -9.92 13.07 4.07
CA TYR A 199 -10.54 12.22 3.04
C TYR A 199 -11.05 10.94 3.69
N LYS A 200 -11.95 11.10 4.66
CA LYS A 200 -12.48 9.99 5.44
C LYS A 200 -13.45 9.16 4.60
N ARG A 201 -13.47 7.87 4.89
CA ARG A 201 -14.49 6.93 4.41
C ARG A 201 -15.90 7.50 4.59
N GLY A 202 -16.74 7.33 3.56
CA GLY A 202 -18.13 7.81 3.56
C GLY A 202 -18.34 9.32 3.56
N SER A 203 -17.26 10.13 3.55
CA SER A 203 -17.38 11.60 3.52
C SER A 203 -18.03 12.10 2.23
N ASP A 204 -18.73 13.22 2.31
CA ASP A 204 -19.33 13.86 1.13
C ASP A 204 -18.27 14.28 0.10
N PHE A 205 -17.05 14.53 0.56
CA PHE A 205 -15.90 14.72 -0.31
C PHE A 205 -15.64 13.51 -1.20
N CYS A 206 -15.54 12.30 -0.62
CA CYS A 206 -15.32 11.08 -1.42
C CYS A 206 -16.49 10.77 -2.37
N LYS A 207 -17.72 11.13 -1.99
CA LYS A 207 -18.91 10.99 -2.87
C LYS A 207 -18.89 11.98 -4.03
N ALA A 208 -18.39 13.20 -3.80
CA ALA A 208 -18.31 14.24 -4.81
C ALA A 208 -17.05 14.16 -5.69
N LEU A 209 -16.09 13.30 -5.34
CA LEU A 209 -14.84 13.16 -6.08
C LEU A 209 -15.13 12.60 -7.48
N PRO A 210 -14.74 13.30 -8.58
CA PRO A 210 -15.07 12.85 -9.92
C PRO A 210 -14.48 11.48 -10.25
N ASN A 211 -15.25 10.64 -10.94
CA ASN A 211 -14.74 9.35 -11.39
C ASN A 211 -13.57 9.54 -12.37
N LEU A 212 -12.50 8.75 -12.17
CA LEU A 212 -11.38 8.72 -13.10
C LEU A 212 -11.76 7.93 -14.37
N PRO A 213 -11.17 8.30 -15.53
CA PRO A 213 -11.30 7.52 -16.74
C PRO A 213 -10.92 6.05 -16.51
N ALA A 214 -11.58 5.15 -17.23
CA ALA A 214 -11.17 3.75 -17.27
C ALA A 214 -9.74 3.62 -17.83
N LEU A 215 -9.05 2.55 -17.43
CA LEU A 215 -7.78 2.17 -18.05
C LEU A 215 -8.07 1.66 -19.47
N GLY A 216 -7.38 2.21 -20.45
CA GLY A 216 -7.41 1.81 -21.84
C GLY A 216 -6.42 0.68 -22.14
N PRO A 217 -6.46 0.13 -23.37
CA PRO A 217 -5.60 -0.98 -23.78
C PRO A 217 -4.10 -0.64 -23.78
N ASN A 218 -3.76 0.65 -23.92
CA ASN A 218 -2.38 1.13 -23.94
C ASN A 218 -1.87 1.55 -22.55
N ASP A 219 -2.73 1.54 -21.52
CA ASP A 219 -2.28 1.84 -20.17
C ASP A 219 -1.49 0.65 -19.61
N ARG A 220 -0.31 0.95 -19.06
CA ARG A 220 0.51 -0.08 -18.43
C ARG A 220 -0.21 -0.67 -17.20
N LYS A 221 -0.01 -1.97 -16.99
CA LYS A 221 -0.50 -2.68 -15.81
C LYS A 221 0.48 -2.56 -14.66
N VAL A 222 0.01 -2.01 -13.54
CA VAL A 222 0.78 -1.96 -12.29
C VAL A 222 0.17 -2.97 -11.34
N GLN A 223 0.82 -4.12 -11.21
CA GLN A 223 0.30 -5.22 -10.41
C GLN A 223 0.83 -5.19 -8.98
N SER A 224 2.00 -4.61 -8.72
CA SER A 224 2.52 -4.55 -7.35
C SER A 224 1.90 -3.41 -6.54
N PHE A 225 1.33 -3.71 -5.37
CA PHE A 225 0.91 -2.68 -4.40
C PHE A 225 2.06 -1.75 -3.99
N VAL A 226 3.27 -2.30 -3.83
CA VAL A 226 4.46 -1.50 -3.48
C VAL A 226 4.84 -0.56 -4.61
N GLU A 227 4.78 -1.02 -5.87
CA GLU A 227 4.98 -0.15 -7.03
C GLU A 227 3.94 0.99 -7.08
N LEU A 228 2.67 0.69 -6.80
CA LEU A 228 1.62 1.71 -6.69
C LEU A 228 1.93 2.75 -5.60
N ILE A 229 2.43 2.34 -4.44
CA ILE A 229 2.83 3.25 -3.35
C ILE A 229 4.00 4.14 -3.81
N ILE A 230 5.04 3.55 -4.40
CA ILE A 230 6.22 4.29 -4.87
C ILE A 230 5.80 5.35 -5.90
N GLU A 231 4.97 4.97 -6.86
CA GLU A 231 4.50 5.88 -7.89
C GLU A 231 3.56 6.96 -7.37
N ALA A 232 2.69 6.61 -6.43
CA ALA A 232 1.85 7.56 -5.73
C ALA A 232 2.68 8.63 -5.02
N VAL A 233 3.73 8.22 -4.30
CA VAL A 233 4.64 9.14 -3.62
C VAL A 233 5.39 10.00 -4.63
N ASN A 234 5.91 9.42 -5.70
CA ASN A 234 6.64 10.13 -6.74
C ASN A 234 5.80 11.13 -7.52
N LYS A 235 4.49 10.89 -7.63
CA LYS A 235 3.56 11.79 -8.32
C LYS A 235 2.95 12.81 -7.36
N GLY A 236 2.66 12.43 -6.13
CA GLY A 236 1.94 13.24 -5.13
C GLY A 236 2.80 14.25 -4.40
N ILE A 237 4.10 13.96 -4.25
CA ILE A 237 5.12 14.89 -3.73
C ILE A 237 5.76 15.61 -4.90
#